data_AF-A0A0B8NVA5-F1
#
_entry.id   AF-A0A0B8NVA5-F1
#
_cell.length_a   1.000
_cell.length_b   1.000
_cell.length_c   1.000
_cell.angle_alpha   90.00
_cell.angle_beta   90.00
_cell.angle_gamma   90.00
#
_symmetry.space_group_name_H-M   'P 1'
#
loop_
_entity.id
_entity.type
_entity.pdbx_description
1 polymer ?
#
loop_
_entity_poly.entity_id
_entity_poly.type
_entity_poly.pdbx_seq_one_letter_code
_entity_poly.pdbx_strand_id
1 'polypeptide(L)'
;MSIKKIFLYGFLLLSVFVTSVVVHLPAKFVVDNLPTIRGLNISGVQGSLWQGRAQKVSFQQYDFGQITWDLQVFKLFTGKAELNVRFGRNSELGLTGRGIVGYGFSGPMLKTFSLLFLLLR
;
A
#
# COMPACT_ATOMS: atom_id res chain seq x y z
N MET A 1 23.13 -38.22 3.15
CA MET A 1 22.17 -37.12 3.37
C MET A 1 20.91 -37.44 2.56
N SER A 2 19.81 -37.82 3.21
CA SER A 2 18.63 -38.38 2.52
C SER A 2 17.96 -37.32 1.64
N ILE A 3 17.61 -37.65 0.38
CA ILE A 3 17.04 -36.74 -0.63
C ILE A 3 15.86 -35.90 -0.08
N LYS A 4 15.09 -36.48 0.85
CA LYS A 4 13.96 -35.83 1.54
C LYS A 4 14.37 -34.56 2.30
N LYS A 5 15.57 -34.54 2.87
CA LYS A 5 16.10 -33.36 3.59
C LYS A 5 16.46 -32.24 2.60
N ILE A 6 16.97 -32.56 1.42
CA ILE A 6 17.29 -31.57 0.38
C ILE A 6 16.02 -30.89 -0.12
N PHE A 7 14.95 -31.65 -0.39
CA PHE A 7 13.65 -31.07 -0.73
C PHE A 7 13.06 -30.22 0.41
N LEU A 8 13.18 -30.68 1.66
CA LEU A 8 12.69 -29.93 2.82
C LEU A 8 13.42 -28.59 2.99
N TYR A 9 14.76 -28.60 2.94
CA TYR A 9 15.56 -27.37 3.04
C TYR A 9 15.36 -26.46 1.82
N GLY A 10 15.24 -27.02 0.62
CA GLY A 10 14.93 -26.26 -0.59
C GLY A 10 13.57 -25.58 -0.51
N PHE A 11 12.54 -26.30 -0.06
CA PHE A 11 11.20 -25.74 0.12
C PHE A 11 11.18 -24.65 1.20
N LEU A 12 11.87 -24.87 2.33
CA LEU A 12 11.98 -23.88 3.40
C LEU A 12 12.67 -22.60 2.89
N LEU A 13 13.79 -22.74 2.16
CA LEU A 13 14.52 -21.64 1.56
C LEU A 13 13.63 -20.87 0.58
N LEU A 14 12.92 -21.58 -0.30
CA LEU A 14 12.04 -20.98 -1.29
C LEU A 14 10.90 -20.19 -0.62
N SER A 15 10.28 -20.76 0.42
CA SER A 15 9.20 -20.11 1.17
C SER A 15 9.66 -18.81 1.85
N VAL A 16 10.82 -18.85 2.52
CA VAL A 16 11.42 -17.66 3.14
C VAL A 16 11.80 -16.63 2.08
N PHE A 17 12.35 -17.07 0.95
CA PHE A 17 12.72 -16.20 -0.16
C PHE A 17 11.50 -15.47 -0.74
N VAL A 18 10.43 -16.21 -1.08
CA VAL A 18 9.18 -15.63 -1.59
C VAL A 18 8.57 -14.65 -0.58
N THR A 19 8.52 -15.04 0.69
CA THR A 19 8.03 -14.16 1.76
C THR A 19 8.86 -12.88 1.85
N SER A 20 10.19 -13.00 1.77
CA SER A 20 11.09 -11.85 1.81
C SER A 20 10.89 -10.90 0.63
N VAL A 21 10.73 -11.44 -0.58
CA VAL A 21 10.46 -10.64 -1.79
C VAL A 21 9.13 -9.89 -1.64
N VAL A 22 8.09 -10.56 -1.14
CA VAL A 22 6.77 -9.96 -0.92
C VAL A 22 6.84 -8.86 0.15
N VAL A 23 7.58 -9.07 1.24
CA VAL A 23 7.76 -8.07 2.31
C VAL A 23 8.59 -6.87 1.85
N HIS A 24 9.62 -7.07 1.04
CA HIS A 24 10.53 -6.00 0.60
C HIS A 24 10.18 -5.40 -0.75
N LEU A 25 9.04 -5.75 -1.34
CA LEU A 25 8.67 -5.28 -2.68
C LEU A 25 8.56 -3.74 -2.68
N PRO A 26 9.38 -3.02 -3.49
CA PRO A 26 9.31 -1.57 -3.54
C PRO A 26 8.02 -1.14 -4.24
N ALA A 27 7.33 -0.13 -3.68
CA ALA A 27 6.07 0.35 -4.25
C ALA A 27 6.23 0.82 -5.70
N LYS A 28 7.39 1.40 -6.02
CA LYS A 28 7.73 1.87 -7.35
C LYS A 28 7.63 0.75 -8.40
N PHE A 29 8.08 -0.47 -8.06
CA PHE A 29 7.99 -1.60 -8.99
C PHE A 29 6.55 -1.94 -9.33
N VAL A 30 5.64 -1.90 -8.34
CA VAL A 30 4.22 -2.16 -8.57
C VAL A 30 3.59 -1.05 -9.41
N VAL A 31 3.90 0.21 -9.13
CA VAL A 31 3.38 1.36 -9.90
C VAL A 31 3.88 1.34 -11.34
N ASP A 32 5.16 1.03 -11.56
CA ASP A 32 5.74 0.97 -12.90
C ASP A 32 5.22 -0.24 -13.71
N ASN A 33 4.73 -1.31 -13.05
CA ASN A 33 4.09 -2.48 -13.70
C ASN A 33 2.57 -2.32 -13.88
N LEU A 34 1.93 -1.30 -13.31
CA LEU A 34 0.52 -1.06 -13.52
C LEU A 34 0.29 -0.52 -14.95
N PRO A 35 -0.80 -0.93 -15.62
CA PRO A 35 -1.14 -0.40 -16.93
C PRO A 35 -1.25 1.13 -16.83
N THR A 36 -0.57 1.85 -17.72
CA THR A 36 -0.61 3.31 -17.76
C THR A 36 -2.03 3.77 -18.07
N ILE A 37 -2.76 4.22 -17.05
CA ILE A 37 -4.08 4.80 -17.22
C ILE A 37 -3.90 6.19 -17.85
N ARG A 38 -4.51 6.41 -19.01
CA ARG A 38 -4.44 7.71 -19.70
C ARG A 38 -4.94 8.82 -18.77
N GLY A 39 -4.08 9.80 -18.51
CA GLY A 39 -4.38 10.93 -17.64
C GLY A 39 -4.02 10.72 -16.16
N LEU A 40 -3.66 9.52 -15.70
CA LEU A 40 -3.18 9.31 -14.34
C LEU A 40 -1.65 9.47 -14.29
N ASN A 41 -1.15 10.50 -13.62
CA ASN A 41 0.26 10.68 -13.36
C ASN A 41 0.53 10.49 -11.87
N ILE A 42 1.32 9.46 -11.56
CA ILE A 42 1.81 9.18 -10.22
C ILE A 42 3.32 9.43 -10.23
N SER A 43 3.77 10.43 -9.47
CA SER A 43 5.17 10.83 -9.39
C SER A 43 5.69 10.79 -7.96
N GLY A 44 6.99 10.48 -7.83
CA GLY A 44 7.66 10.47 -6.53
C GLY A 44 7.20 9.35 -5.59
N VAL A 45 6.94 8.16 -6.12
CA VAL A 45 6.62 6.97 -5.31
C VAL A 45 7.85 6.52 -4.54
N GLN A 46 7.72 6.44 -3.22
CA GLN A 46 8.77 6.09 -2.27
C GLN A 46 8.28 5.05 -1.27
N GLY A 47 9.19 4.18 -0.83
CA GLY A 47 8.91 3.14 0.16
C GLY A 47 8.54 1.79 -0.46
N SER A 48 7.89 0.95 0.34
CA SER A 48 7.49 -0.41 -0.03
C SER A 48 6.00 -0.50 -0.37
N LEU A 49 5.60 -1.64 -0.92
CA LEU A 49 4.19 -1.99 -1.12
C LEU A 49 3.36 -1.82 0.16
N TRP A 50 3.96 -2.08 1.32
CA TRP A 50 3.30 -2.01 2.63
C TRP A 50 3.28 -0.60 3.19
N GLN A 51 4.43 0.08 3.19
CA GLN A 51 4.57 1.41 3.77
C GLN A 51 5.27 2.32 2.77
N GLY A 52 4.51 3.26 2.22
CA GLY A 52 5.01 4.12 1.16
C GLY A 52 4.20 5.40 1.01
N ARG A 53 4.73 6.28 0.17
CA ARG A 53 4.10 7.56 -0.17
C ARG A 53 4.28 7.84 -1.65
N ALA A 54 3.27 8.39 -2.28
CA ALA A 54 3.32 9.01 -3.59
C ALA A 54 3.29 10.52 -3.40
N GLN A 55 4.31 11.23 -3.86
CA GLN A 55 4.43 12.68 -3.68
C GLN A 55 3.36 13.46 -4.45
N LYS A 56 3.06 13.02 -5.68
CA LYS A 56 2.09 13.68 -6.55
C LYS A 56 1.24 12.65 -7.26
N VAL A 57 -0.06 12.75 -7.11
CA VAL A 57 -1.05 11.94 -7.84
C VAL A 57 -2.01 12.89 -8.52
N SER A 58 -1.86 13.03 -9.83
CA SER A 58 -2.75 13.88 -10.63
C SER A 58 -3.54 13.03 -11.63
N PHE A 59 -4.82 13.37 -11.79
CA PHE A 59 -5.67 12.80 -12.82
C PHE A 59 -6.13 13.90 -13.76
N GLN A 60 -5.65 13.85 -15.00
CA GLN A 60 -5.86 14.87 -16.03
C GLN A 60 -5.40 16.25 -15.54
N GLN A 61 -6.35 17.10 -15.16
CA GLN A 61 -6.14 18.46 -14.66
C GLN A 61 -6.28 18.59 -13.15
N TYR A 62 -6.67 17.52 -12.45
CA TYR A 62 -6.90 17.55 -11.00
C TYR A 62 -5.73 16.96 -10.24
N ASP A 63 -5.12 17.75 -9.36
CA ASP A 63 -4.09 17.28 -8.45
C ASP A 63 -4.71 16.83 -7.11
N PHE A 64 -4.63 15.52 -6.83
CA PHE A 64 -5.04 14.94 -5.55
C PHE A 64 -3.96 15.06 -4.47
N GLY A 65 -2.79 15.58 -4.84
CA GLY A 65 -1.66 15.81 -3.96
C GLY A 65 -0.97 14.52 -3.53
N GLN A 66 -0.45 14.54 -2.31
CA GLN A 66 0.30 13.44 -1.73
C GLN A 66 -0.64 12.36 -1.17
N ILE A 67 -0.36 11.11 -1.53
CA ILE A 67 -0.99 9.92 -0.96
C ILE A 67 0.05 9.16 -0.13
N THR A 68 -0.34 8.69 1.04
CA THR A 68 0.48 7.87 1.94
C THR A 68 -0.32 6.64 2.34
N TRP A 69 0.29 5.48 2.24
CA TRP A 69 -0.31 4.22 2.68
C TRP A 69 0.62 3.54 3.69
N ASP A 70 0.00 2.89 4.66
CA ASP A 70 0.66 2.16 5.72
C ASP A 70 -0.16 0.92 6.06
N LEU A 71 0.31 -0.22 5.57
CA LEU A 71 -0.25 -1.53 5.83
C LEU A 71 0.44 -2.14 7.05
N GLN A 72 -0.35 -2.44 8.06
CA GLN A 72 0.10 -3.01 9.32
C GLN A 72 0.36 -4.51 9.16
N VAL A 73 1.49 -4.86 8.54
CA VAL A 73 1.88 -6.26 8.27
C VAL A 73 1.92 -7.09 9.55
N PHE A 74 2.32 -6.49 10.67
CA PHE A 74 2.33 -7.17 11.97
C PHE A 74 0.96 -7.66 12.43
N LYS A 75 -0.12 -6.94 12.05
CA LYS A 75 -1.49 -7.36 12.38
C LYS A 75 -1.91 -8.60 11.60
N LEU A 76 -1.29 -8.90 10.45
CA LEU A 76 -1.57 -10.12 9.68
C LEU A 76 -1.25 -11.37 10.50
N PHE A 77 -0.20 -11.35 11.34
CA PHE A 77 0.09 -12.46 12.27
C PHE A 77 -1.00 -12.67 13.31
N THR A 78 -1.77 -11.62 13.63
CA THR A 78 -2.95 -11.70 14.51
C THR A 78 -4.24 -12.01 13.73
N GLY A 79 -4.15 -12.29 12.43
CA GLY A 79 -5.30 -12.57 11.57
C GLY A 79 -6.07 -11.33 11.12
N LYS A 80 -5.44 -10.15 11.13
CA LYS A 80 -6.05 -8.87 10.78
C LYS A 80 -5.17 -8.12 9.77
N ALA A 81 -5.66 -7.92 8.55
CA ALA A 81 -5.09 -6.93 7.66
C ALA A 81 -5.63 -5.55 8.06
N GLU A 82 -4.77 -4.55 8.20
CA GLU A 82 -5.20 -3.15 8.37
C GLU A 82 -4.34 -2.26 7.48
N LEU A 83 -5.00 -1.48 6.63
CA LEU A 83 -4.41 -0.55 5.68
C LEU A 83 -4.87 0.86 6.03
N ASN A 84 -3.93 1.69 6.44
CA ASN A 84 -4.13 3.10 6.72
C ASN A 84 -3.76 3.90 5.46
N VAL A 85 -4.73 4.54 4.84
CA VAL A 85 -4.53 5.41 3.69
C VAL A 85 -4.82 6.85 4.07
N ARG A 86 -3.92 7.75 3.69
CA ARG A 86 -4.04 9.20 3.89
C ARG A 86 -3.81 9.88 2.56
N PHE A 87 -4.73 10.74 2.15
CA PHE A 87 -4.65 11.47 0.89
C PHE A 87 -4.99 12.95 1.09
N GLY A 88 -4.59 13.79 0.14
CA GLY A 88 -4.99 15.19 0.12
C GLY A 88 -4.01 16.20 0.68
N ARG A 89 -2.86 15.73 1.21
CA ARG A 89 -1.81 16.63 1.67
C ARG A 89 -1.19 17.32 0.45
N ASN A 90 -1.20 18.66 0.42
CA ASN A 90 -0.81 19.47 -0.74
C ASN A 90 -1.69 19.26 -2.00
N SER A 91 -2.96 18.89 -1.84
CA SER A 91 -3.90 18.86 -2.98
C SER A 91 -4.37 20.27 -3.32
N GLU A 92 -4.54 20.56 -4.62
CA GLU A 92 -5.11 21.83 -5.09
C GLU A 92 -6.59 21.99 -4.67
N LEU A 93 -7.27 20.86 -4.44
CA LEU A 93 -8.67 20.81 -4.03
C LEU A 93 -8.90 21.04 -2.52
N GLY A 94 -7.84 21.17 -1.71
CA GLY A 94 -7.95 21.32 -0.24
C GLY A 94 -8.64 20.14 0.46
N LEU A 95 -8.79 19.01 -0.23
CA LEU A 95 -9.53 17.85 0.24
C LEU A 95 -8.59 16.92 0.97
N THR A 96 -8.71 16.81 2.30
CA THR A 96 -7.92 15.85 3.07
C THR A 96 -8.76 14.67 3.53
N GLY A 97 -8.24 13.46 3.38
CA GLY A 97 -8.95 12.24 3.72
C GLY A 97 -8.05 11.27 4.47
N ARG A 98 -8.63 10.62 5.49
CA ARG A 98 -8.03 9.48 6.19
C ARG A 98 -9.02 8.31 6.15
N GLY A 99 -8.58 7.21 5.59
CA GLY A 99 -9.32 5.95 5.56
C GLY A 99 -8.51 4.85 6.23
N ILE A 100 -9.13 4.12 7.15
CA ILE A 100 -8.58 2.91 7.75
C ILE A 100 -9.47 1.74 7.31
N VAL A 101 -8.92 0.91 6.43
CA VAL A 101 -9.58 -0.28 5.89
C VAL A 101 -8.92 -1.49 6.50
N GLY A 102 -9.69 -2.35 7.15
CA GLY A 102 -9.23 -3.60 7.71
C GLY A 102 -9.97 -4.80 7.15
N TYR A 103 -9.35 -5.97 7.20
CA TYR A 103 -9.95 -7.23 6.83
C TYR A 103 -9.48 -8.31 7.81
N GLY A 104 -10.39 -9.02 8.46
CA GLY A 104 -10.05 -10.10 9.39
C GLY A 104 -10.87 -11.35 9.15
N PHE A 105 -10.62 -12.39 9.93
CA PHE A 105 -11.40 -13.64 9.87
C PHE A 105 -12.90 -13.45 10.12
N SER A 106 -13.29 -12.38 10.81
CA SER A 106 -14.69 -11.99 11.03
C SER A 106 -15.28 -11.10 9.92
N GLY A 107 -14.57 -10.92 8.81
CA GLY A 107 -15.01 -10.17 7.64
C GLY A 107 -14.30 -8.82 7.44
N PRO A 108 -14.73 -8.04 6.43
CA PRO A 108 -14.22 -6.70 6.19
C PRO A 108 -14.59 -5.76 7.34
N MET A 109 -13.61 -5.02 7.84
CA MET A 109 -13.78 -4.01 8.90
C MET A 109 -13.36 -2.63 8.38
N LEU A 110 -14.31 -1.74 8.13
CA LEU A 110 -14.01 -0.34 7.94
C LEU A 110 -13.98 0.34 9.30
N LYS A 111 -12.79 0.75 9.76
CA LYS A 111 -12.66 1.29 11.13
C LYS A 111 -13.02 2.77 11.18
N THR A 112 -12.56 3.55 10.22
CA THR A 112 -12.78 5.00 10.19
C THR A 112 -12.55 5.53 8.78
N PHE A 113 -13.52 6.26 8.25
CA PHE A 113 -13.34 7.13 7.09
C PHE A 113 -13.68 8.54 7.52
N SER A 114 -12.70 9.44 7.47
CA SER A 114 -12.89 10.84 7.79
C SER A 114 -12.43 11.66 6.58
N LEU A 115 -13.39 12.38 6.00
CA LEU A 115 -13.16 13.31 4.91
C LEU A 115 -13.34 14.71 5.48
N LEU A 116 -12.27 15.48 5.46
CA LEU A 116 -12.27 16.87 5.87
C LEU A 116 -12.06 17.71 4.61
N PHE A 117 -13.15 18.35 4.20
CA PHE A 117 -13.08 19.39 3.19
C PHE A 117 -12.60 20.66 3.89
N LEU A 118 -11.37 21.09 3.61
CA LEU A 118 -10.90 22.40 4.08
C LEU A 118 -11.46 23.45 3.11
N LEU A 119 -12.70 23.90 3.37
CA LEU A 119 -13.29 25.08 2.74
C LEU A 119 -12.59 26.32 3.32
N LEU A 120 -11.34 26.60 2.94
CA LEU A 120 -10.68 27.83 3.37
C LEU A 120 -9.74 28.38 2.29
N ARG A 121 -10.31 29.37 1.58
CA ARG A 121 -9.72 30.55 0.92
C ARG A 121 -8.80 30.37 -0.29
#